data_AF-A0A7X1SFX9-F1
#
_entry.id   AF-A0A7X1SFX9-F1
#
_cell.length_a   1.000
_cell.length_b   1.000
_cell.length_c   1.000
_cell.angle_alpha   90.00
_cell.angle_beta   90.00
_cell.angle_gamma   90.00
#
_symmetry.space_group_name_H-M   'P 1'
#
loop_
_entity.id
_entity.type
_entity.pdbx_description
1 polymer ?
#
loop_
_entity_poly.entity_id
_entity_poly.type
_entity_poly.pdbx_seq_one_letter_code
_entity_poly.pdbx_strand_id
1 'polypeptide(L)' 'MADKSEVKKDLDFCSCELEKYQNLSRTGLSRDELITIDSIIVRLKGRIRNLRELKGEEPKSGR' A
#
# COMPACT_ATOMS: atom_id res chain seq x y z
N MET A 1 -18.01 7.24 -11.47
CA MET A 1 -16.75 7.15 -12.25
C MET A 1 -15.73 7.87 -11.40
N ALA A 2 -14.84 7.15 -10.71
CA ALA A 2 -13.78 7.80 -9.93
C ALA A 2 -12.90 8.58 -10.91
N ASP A 3 -12.61 9.84 -10.61
CA ASP A 3 -11.79 10.64 -11.50
C ASP A 3 -10.40 10.01 -11.57
N LYS A 4 -9.82 9.88 -12.78
CA LYS A 4 -8.46 9.32 -12.95
C LYS A 4 -7.43 10.09 -12.11
N SER A 5 -7.69 11.37 -11.83
CA SER A 5 -6.90 12.22 -10.94
C SER A 5 -7.01 11.77 -9.47
N GLU A 6 -8.20 11.38 -9.01
CA GLU A 6 -8.40 10.86 -7.65
C GLU A 6 -7.67 9.52 -7.46
N VAL A 7 -7.80 8.59 -8.41
CA VAL A 7 -7.12 7.28 -8.34
C VAL A 7 -5.60 7.44 -8.28
N LYS A 8 -5.03 8.40 -9.01
CA LYS A 8 -3.60 8.69 -8.96
C LYS A 8 -3.18 9.24 -7.60
N LYS A 9 -3.91 10.21 -7.05
CA LYS A 9 -3.62 10.77 -5.71
C LYS A 9 -3.70 9.70 -4.63
N ASP A 10 -4.70 8.83 -4.71
CA ASP A 10 -4.87 7.72 -3.77
C ASP A 10 -3.74 6.70 -3.88
N LEU A 11 -3.24 6.42 -5.10
CA LEU A 11 -2.08 5.57 -5.31
C LEU A 11 -0.81 6.16 -4.71
N ASP A 12 -0.56 7.45 -4.96
CA ASP A 12 0.60 8.16 -4.43
C ASP A 12 0.56 8.20 -2.90
N PHE A 13 -0.61 8.50 -2.32
CA PHE A 13 -0.84 8.46 -0.88
C PHE A 13 -0.57 7.06 -0.30
N CYS A 14 -1.21 6.02 -0.84
CA CYS A 14 -1.05 4.66 -0.33
C CYS A 14 0.40 4.16 -0.46
N SER A 15 1.10 4.55 -1.52
CA SER A 15 2.50 4.18 -1.74
C SER A 15 3.43 4.86 -0.74
N CYS A 16 3.22 6.16 -0.48
CA CYS A 16 3.99 6.92 0.50
C CYS A 16 3.75 6.42 1.93
N GLU A 17 2.49 6.10 2.28
CA GLU A 17 2.19 5.48 3.57
C GLU A 17 2.83 4.09 3.69
N LEU A 18 2.78 3.27 2.64
CA LEU A 18 3.37 1.93 2.65
C LEU A 18 4.88 1.99 2.92
N GLU A 19 5.58 2.91 2.26
CA GLU A 19 7.01 3.15 2.44
C GLU A 19 7.35 3.47 3.91
N LYS A 20 6.56 4.31 4.58
CA LYS A 20 6.76 4.64 6.00
C LYS A 20 6.73 3.40 6.88
N TYR A 21 5.72 2.55 6.73
CA TYR A 21 5.59 1.33 7.53
C TYR A 21 6.63 0.26 7.17
N GLN A 22 7.09 0.21 5.91
CA GLN A 22 8.15 -0.70 5.48
C GLN A 22 9.52 -0.30 6.02
N ASN A 23 9.79 1.00 6.13
CA ASN A 23 11.05 1.54 6.62
C ASN A 23 11.07 1.77 8.14
N LEU A 24 9.96 1.49 8.84
CA LEU A 24 9.88 1.64 10.28
C LEU A 24 10.74 0.58 10.98
N SER A 25 11.61 1.04 11.89
CA SER A 25 12.45 0.14 12.71
C SER A 25 11.60 -0.84 13.50
N ARG A 26 11.93 -2.13 13.42
CA ARG A 26 11.25 -3.19 14.17
C ARG A 26 11.91 -3.48 15.52
N THR A 27 13.08 -2.91 15.77
CA THR A 27 13.83 -3.10 17.01
C THR A 27 13.11 -2.45 18.18
N GLY A 28 12.90 -3.21 19.25
CA GLY A 28 12.26 -2.71 20.48
C GLY A 28 10.73 -2.69 20.43
N LEU A 29 10.11 -3.14 19.34
CA LEU A 29 8.67 -3.28 19.24
C LEU A 29 8.19 -4.57 19.91
N SER A 30 7.05 -4.48 20.58
CA SER A 30 6.30 -5.63 21.05
C SER A 30 5.72 -6.45 19.88
N ARG A 31 5.35 -7.69 20.17
CA ARG A 31 4.70 -8.57 19.19
C ARG A 31 3.43 -7.95 18.60
N ASP A 32 2.63 -7.26 19.42
CA ASP A 32 1.37 -6.66 18.96
C ASP A 32 1.61 -5.45 18.05
N GLU A 33 2.65 -4.67 18.30
CA GLU A 33 3.09 -3.58 17.41
C GLU A 33 3.58 -4.13 16.07
N LEU A 34 4.37 -5.21 16.08
CA LEU A 34 4.83 -5.87 14.85
C LEU A 34 3.65 -6.37 14.00
N ILE A 35 2.70 -7.06 14.63
CA ILE A 35 1.48 -7.56 13.96
C ILE A 35 0.65 -6.40 13.40
N THR A 36 0.57 -5.29 14.13
CA THR A 36 -0.16 -4.10 13.70
C THR A 36 0.47 -3.49 12.45
N ILE A 37 1.79 -3.32 12.43
CA ILE A 37 2.51 -2.80 11.26
C ILE A 37 2.32 -3.72 10.06
N ASP A 38 2.47 -5.03 10.24
CA ASP A 38 2.31 -6.00 9.14
C ASP A 38 0.88 -5.99 8.59
N SER A 39 -0.13 -5.88 9.47
CA SER A 39 -1.53 -5.75 9.07
C SER A 39 -1.77 -4.47 8.25
N ILE A 40 -1.14 -3.36 8.62
CA ILE A 40 -1.22 -2.10 7.87
C ILE A 40 -0.57 -2.25 6.49
N ILE A 41 0.63 -2.84 6.41
CA ILE A 41 1.35 -3.10 5.16
C ILE A 41 0.49 -3.95 4.20
N VAL A 42 -0.14 -5.03 4.70
CA VAL A 42 -1.01 -5.89 3.89
C VAL A 42 -2.21 -5.11 3.34
N ARG A 43 -2.87 -4.30 4.18
CA ARG A 43 -4.01 -3.48 3.77
C ARG A 43 -3.62 -2.45 2.71
N LEU A 44 -2.48 -1.78 2.87
CA LEU A 44 -1.98 -0.79 1.90
C LEU A 44 -1.62 -1.44 0.56
N LYS A 45 -0.94 -2.59 0.57
CA LYS A 45 -0.67 -3.37 -0.66
C LYS A 45 -1.96 -3.77 -1.38
N GLY A 46 -2.98 -4.21 -0.63
CA GLY A 46 -4.30 -4.53 -1.18
C GLY A 46 -4.98 -3.31 -1.83
N ARG A 47 -4.97 -2.16 -1.15
CA ARG A 47 -5.51 -0.90 -1.71
C ARG A 47 -4.78 -0.48 -2.98
N ILE A 48 -3.44 -0.52 -2.99
CA ILE A 48 -2.64 -0.19 -4.18
C ILE A 48 -3.01 -1.11 -5.35
N ARG A 49 -3.12 -2.42 -5.12
CA ARG A 49 -3.54 -3.37 -6.16
C ARG A 49 -4.90 -3.00 -6.74
N ASN A 50 -5.90 -2.79 -5.88
CA ASN A 50 -7.25 -2.44 -6.33
C ASN A 50 -7.27 -1.11 -7.10
N LEU A 51 -6.51 -0.11 -6.65
CA LEU A 51 -6.41 1.18 -7.34
C LEU A 51 -5.71 1.06 -8.71
N ARG A 52 -4.71 0.19 -8.85
CA ARG A 52 -4.08 -0.11 -10.15
C ARG A 52 -5.04 -0.79 -11.11
N GLU A 53 -5.83 -1.76 -10.61
CA GLU A 53 -6.91 -2.40 -11.37
C GLU A 53 -7.96 -1.37 -11.84
N LEU A 54 -8.38 -0.46 -10.94
CA LEU A 54 -9.31 0.64 -11.28
C LEU A 54 -8.72 1.64 -12.28
N LYS A 55 -7.41 1.86 -12.26
CA LYS A 55 -6.69 2.71 -13.21
C LYS A 55 -6.59 2.05 -14.61
N GLY A 56 -6.84 0.74 -14.71
CA GLY A 56 -6.59 -0.05 -15.92
C GLY A 56 -5.12 -0.33 -16.17
N GLU A 57 -4.27 -0.29 -15.13
CA GLU A 57 -2.90 -0.77 -15.23
C GLU A 57 -2.94 -2.30 -15.17
N GLU A 58 -2.68 -2.97 -16.29
CA GLU A 58 -2.54 -4.43 -16.30
C GLU A 58 -1.47 -4.86 -15.29
N PRO A 59 -1.70 -5.95 -14.53
CA PRO A 59 -0.67 -6.49 -13.67
C PRO A 59 0.54 -6.82 -14.55
N LYS A 60 1.69 -6.19 -14.29
CA LYS A 60 2.95 -6.60 -14.92
C LYS A 60 3.19 -8.05 -14.51
N SER A 61 2.82 -8.97 -15.41
CA SER A 61 3.21 -10.37 -15.35
C SER A 61 4.74 -10.40 -15.30
N GLY A 62 5.28 -10.64 -14.12
CA GLY A 62 6.71 -10.88 -13.95
C GLY A 62 7.08 -12.10 -14.78
N ARG A 63 8.02 -11.92 -15.71
CA ARG A 63 8.83 -13.01 -16.25
C ARG A 63 9.94 -13.32 -15.28
#